data_AF-A0A6A4QJ59-F1
#
_entry.id   AF-A0A6A4QJ59-F1
#
_cell.length_a   1.000
_cell.length_b   1.000
_cell.length_c   1.000
_cell.angle_alpha   90.00
_cell.angle_beta   90.00
_cell.angle_gamma   90.00
#
_symmetry.space_group_name_H-M   'P 1'
#
loop_
_entity.id
_entity.type
_entity.pdbx_description
1 polymer ?
#
loop_
_entity_poly.entity_id
_entity_poly.type
_entity_poly.pdbx_seq_one_letter_code
_entity_poly.pdbx_strand_id
1 'polypeptide(L)'
;MRVYTSLWNADDWETRGGLVKTDWRGAPFSARCHHFRTRACRWDEAVSINHCASNVRANWWSSPIYKKLSYAQTGQLNWARKNYMVYN
;
A
#
# COMPACT_ATOMS: atom_id res chain seq x y z
N MET A 1 8.26 -8.93 6.09
CA MET A 1 7.01 -8.91 5.28
C MET A 1 7.33 -9.27 3.84
N ARG A 2 6.33 -9.70 3.06
CA ARG A 2 6.43 -9.95 1.61
C ARG A 2 5.40 -9.10 0.87
N VAL A 3 5.64 -8.84 -0.41
CA VAL A 3 4.71 -8.10 -1.28
C VAL A 3 3.95 -9.12 -2.13
N TYR A 4 2.63 -8.96 -2.20
CA TYR A 4 1.74 -9.81 -2.99
C TYR A 4 0.84 -8.95 -3.88
N THR A 5 0.39 -9.53 -4.98
CA THR A 5 -0.61 -8.94 -5.86
C THR A 5 -1.50 -10.06 -6.35
N SER A 6 -2.81 -9.86 -6.28
CA SER A 6 -3.80 -10.83 -6.72
C SER A 6 -5.01 -10.14 -7.33
N LEU A 7 -5.67 -10.82 -8.25
CA LEU A 7 -7.00 -10.50 -8.74
C LEU A 7 -7.84 -11.75 -8.47
N TRP A 8 -8.91 -11.61 -7.69
CA TRP A 8 -9.73 -12.73 -7.24
C TRP A 8 -11.17 -12.28 -6.99
N ASN A 9 -12.10 -13.23 -6.93
CA ASN A 9 -13.52 -12.97 -6.67
C ASN A 9 -13.81 -12.89 -5.17
N ALA A 10 -14.43 -11.80 -4.71
CA ALA A 10 -14.78 -11.56 -3.31
C ALA A 10 -16.28 -11.18 -3.15
N ASP A 11 -17.15 -11.89 -3.87
CA ASP A 11 -18.60 -11.66 -3.94
C ASP A 11 -19.31 -11.49 -2.60
N ASP A 12 -18.80 -12.09 -1.53
CA ASP A 12 -19.45 -12.07 -0.22
C ASP A 12 -19.41 -10.72 0.47
N TRP A 13 -18.50 -9.81 0.08
CA TRP A 13 -18.34 -8.53 0.78
C TRP A 13 -17.92 -7.34 -0.09
N GLU A 14 -17.35 -7.54 -1.27
CA GLU A 14 -16.68 -6.46 -2.03
C GLU A 14 -17.65 -5.37 -2.51
N THR A 15 -18.60 -5.70 -3.39
CA THR A 15 -19.44 -4.68 -4.03
C THR A 15 -20.73 -4.46 -3.24
N ARG A 16 -20.90 -3.25 -2.70
CA ARG A 16 -22.03 -2.86 -1.83
C ARG A 16 -22.22 -3.81 -0.65
N GLY A 17 -21.13 -4.24 0.00
CA GLY A 17 -21.18 -5.17 1.13
C GLY A 17 -21.66 -6.57 0.73
N GLY A 18 -21.40 -6.99 -0.52
CA GLY A 18 -21.77 -8.32 -1.05
C GLY A 18 -23.15 -8.41 -1.69
N LEU A 19 -23.88 -7.29 -1.81
CA LEU A 19 -25.21 -7.24 -2.44
C LEU A 19 -25.15 -7.37 -3.97
N VAL A 20 -24.04 -7.00 -4.60
CA VAL A 20 -23.84 -7.11 -6.05
C VAL A 20 -22.78 -8.18 -6.30
N LYS A 21 -23.16 -9.21 -7.05
CA LYS A 21 -22.30 -10.35 -7.40
C LYS A 21 -21.64 -10.14 -8.76
N THR A 22 -20.52 -10.80 -8.98
CA THR A 22 -19.75 -10.76 -10.22
C THR A 22 -20.58 -11.29 -11.39
N ASP A 23 -20.73 -10.48 -12.44
CA ASP A 23 -21.28 -10.95 -13.72
C ASP A 23 -20.17 -11.57 -14.58
N TRP A 24 -20.09 -12.89 -14.55
CA TRP A 24 -19.09 -13.67 -15.27
C TRP A 24 -19.21 -13.60 -16.80
N ARG A 25 -20.33 -13.08 -17.34
CA ARG A 25 -20.45 -12.80 -18.79
C ARG A 25 -19.50 -11.70 -19.25
N GLY A 26 -19.04 -10.85 -18.34
CA GLY A 26 -18.05 -9.80 -18.58
C GLY A 26 -16.59 -10.27 -18.55
N ALA A 27 -16.34 -11.56 -18.34
CA ALA A 27 -14.99 -12.11 -18.33
C ALA A 27 -14.32 -12.03 -19.72
N PRO A 28 -12.97 -11.91 -19.78
CA PRO A 28 -12.01 -11.97 -18.68
C PRO A 28 -11.80 -10.64 -17.94
N PHE A 29 -11.74 -10.70 -16.60
CA PHE A 29 -11.31 -9.58 -15.77
C PHE A 29 -9.78 -9.48 -15.79
N SER A 30 -9.24 -8.33 -16.21
CA SER A 30 -7.80 -8.14 -16.39
C SER A 30 -7.29 -6.94 -15.59
N ALA A 31 -6.27 -7.17 -14.76
CA ALA A 31 -5.50 -6.13 -14.08
C ALA A 31 -4.06 -6.14 -14.61
N ARG A 32 -3.49 -4.95 -14.84
CA ARG A 32 -2.10 -4.81 -15.32
C ARG A 32 -1.31 -4.02 -14.30
N CYS A 33 -0.20 -4.61 -13.84
CA CYS A 33 0.76 -3.95 -12.95
C CYS A 33 2.01 -3.62 -13.75
N HIS A 34 2.41 -2.35 -13.73
CA HIS A 34 3.61 -1.86 -14.40
C HIS A 34 4.53 -1.15 -13.40
N HIS A 35 5.81 -1.04 -13.76
CA HIS A 35 6.83 -0.32 -12.98
C HIS A 35 7.05 -0.82 -11.54
N PHE A 36 7.06 -2.14 -11.34
CA PHE A 36 7.41 -2.71 -10.04
C PHE A 36 8.87 -2.38 -9.66
N ARG A 37 9.06 -1.60 -8.59
CA ARG A 37 10.37 -1.18 -8.08
C ARG A 37 10.42 -1.35 -6.56
N THR A 38 11.13 -2.37 -6.10
CA THR A 38 11.32 -2.61 -4.67
C THR A 38 12.52 -1.82 -4.16
N ARG A 39 12.25 -0.81 -3.33
CA ARG A 39 13.27 -0.08 -2.55
C ARG A 39 13.01 -0.35 -1.07
N ALA A 40 13.47 -1.50 -0.61
CA ALA A 40 13.25 -1.98 0.74
C ALA A 40 14.54 -2.57 1.32
N CYS A 41 14.60 -2.64 2.64
CA CYS A 41 15.63 -3.42 3.31
C CYS A 41 15.18 -4.88 3.40
N ARG A 42 16.01 -5.79 2.87
CA ARG A 42 15.75 -7.24 2.94
C ARG A 42 15.83 -7.68 4.41
N TRP A 43 14.89 -8.53 4.80
CA TRP A 43 14.93 -9.20 6.08
C TRP A 43 15.65 -10.53 5.92
N ASP A 44 16.80 -10.66 6.56
CA ASP A 44 17.51 -11.93 6.65
C ASP A 44 17.26 -12.56 8.02
N GLU A 45 17.65 -11.90 9.12
CA GLU A 45 17.39 -12.32 10.50
C GLU A 45 17.44 -11.11 11.47
N ALA A 46 17.65 -11.35 12.77
CA ALA A 46 17.71 -10.32 13.81
C ALA A 46 18.72 -9.18 13.51
N VAL A 47 19.81 -9.47 12.78
CA VAL A 47 20.79 -8.45 12.33
C VAL A 47 20.13 -7.34 11.50
N SER A 48 19.05 -7.67 10.78
CA SER A 48 18.31 -6.73 9.94
C SER A 48 17.64 -5.62 10.75
N ILE A 49 17.34 -5.85 12.04
CA ILE A 49 16.71 -4.83 12.90
C ILE A 49 17.57 -3.56 12.94
N ASN A 50 18.85 -3.72 13.29
CA ASN A 50 19.77 -2.60 13.36
C ASN A 50 20.18 -2.12 11.98
N HIS A 51 20.40 -3.05 11.04
CA HIS A 51 20.85 -2.70 9.70
C HIS A 51 19.82 -1.86 8.93
N CYS A 52 18.55 -2.25 8.94
CA CYS A 52 17.47 -1.57 8.22
C CYS A 52 17.01 -0.27 8.90
N ALA A 53 17.14 -0.18 10.22
CA ALA A 53 16.80 1.02 10.99
C ALA A 53 17.95 2.03 11.07
N SER A 54 19.18 1.64 10.70
CA SER A 54 20.35 2.51 10.78
C SER A 54 20.16 3.80 9.96
N ASN A 55 20.62 4.92 10.51
CA ASN A 55 20.57 6.23 9.88
C ASN A 55 21.76 6.43 8.92
N VAL A 56 21.77 5.64 7.84
CA VAL A 56 22.78 5.68 6.78
C VAL A 56 22.14 6.12 5.47
N ARG A 57 22.92 6.75 4.58
CA ARG A 57 22.41 7.28 3.30
C ARG A 57 21.71 6.23 2.42
N ALA A 58 22.13 4.96 2.50
CA ALA A 58 21.49 3.84 1.80
C ALA A 58 20.03 3.63 2.25
N ASN A 59 19.76 3.82 3.54
CA ASN A 59 18.44 3.73 4.15
C ASN A 59 17.78 5.11 4.16
N TRP A 60 17.56 5.69 2.98
CA TRP A 60 17.02 7.05 2.86
C TRP A 60 15.75 7.30 3.70
N TRP A 61 14.92 6.26 3.90
CA TRP A 61 13.70 6.30 4.71
C TRP A 61 13.93 6.57 6.20
N SER A 62 15.12 6.31 6.74
CA SER A 62 15.43 6.56 8.16
C SER A 62 15.84 8.01 8.46
N SER A 63 16.03 8.84 7.42
CA SER A 63 16.37 10.25 7.56
C SER A 63 15.25 11.03 8.30
N PRO A 64 15.59 12.04 9.13
CA PRO A 64 14.61 12.81 9.90
C PRO A 64 13.44 13.39 9.11
N ILE A 65 13.66 13.76 7.84
CA ILE A 65 12.61 14.32 6.96
C ILE A 65 11.50 13.31 6.62
N TYR A 66 11.77 12.01 6.70
CA TYR A 66 10.79 10.95 6.40
C TYR A 66 10.17 10.33 7.66
N LYS A 67 10.55 10.78 8.86
CA LYS A 67 9.98 10.29 10.13
C LYS A 67 8.54 10.75 10.36
N LYS A 68 8.13 11.83 9.69
CA LYS A 68 6.77 12.37 9.76
C LYS A 68 6.36 12.95 8.42
N LEU A 69 5.06 13.02 8.19
CA LEU A 69 4.53 13.80 7.08
C LEU A 69 4.86 15.28 7.29
N SER A 70 5.16 15.98 6.19
CA SER A 70 5.22 17.44 6.18
C SER A 70 3.83 18.05 6.44
N TYR A 71 3.80 19.35 6.71
CA TYR A 71 2.54 20.10 6.86
C TYR A 71 1.67 19.99 5.60
N ALA A 72 2.27 20.15 4.41
CA ALA A 72 1.56 20.04 3.14
C ALA A 72 1.00 18.62 2.91
N GLN A 73 1.78 17.57 3.18
CA GLN A 73 1.32 16.18 3.05
C GLN A 73 0.20 15.84 4.03
N THR A 74 0.27 16.35 5.26
CA THR A 74 -0.80 16.22 6.26
C THR A 74 -2.08 16.92 5.79
N GLY A 75 -1.96 18.11 5.21
CA GLY A 75 -3.07 18.83 4.59
C GLY A 75 -3.74 18.03 3.46
N GLN A 76 -2.95 17.42 2.58
CA GLN A 76 -3.44 16.55 1.50
C GLN A 76 -4.15 15.30 2.05
N LEU A 77 -3.58 14.64 3.06
CA LEU A 77 -4.21 13.50 3.73
C LEU A 77 -5.56 13.88 4.33
N ASN A 78 -5.64 15.03 5.01
CA ASN A 78 -6.88 15.52 5.60
C ASN A 78 -7.92 15.88 4.54
N TRP A 79 -7.50 16.47 3.42
CA TRP A 79 -8.39 16.74 2.29
C TRP A 79 -8.92 15.45 1.67
N ALA A 80 -8.08 14.45 1.44
CA ALA A 80 -8.50 13.15 0.92
C ALA A 80 -9.52 12.49 1.85
N ARG A 81 -9.24 12.48 3.16
CA ARG A 81 -10.17 11.96 4.18
C ARG A 81 -11.50 12.71 4.17
N LYS A 82 -11.47 14.04 4.14
CA LYS A 82 -12.69 14.87 4.18
C LYS A 82 -13.59 14.66 2.96
N ASN A 83 -13.01 14.44 1.77
CA ASN A 83 -13.76 14.47 0.52
C ASN A 83 -14.04 13.08 -0.08
N TYR A 84 -13.26 12.04 0.26
CA TYR A 84 -13.33 10.72 -0.40
C TYR A 84 -13.44 9.53 0.55
N MET A 85 -13.35 9.73 1.87
CA MET A 85 -13.47 8.63 2.82
C MET A 85 -14.95 8.26 3.01
N VAL A 86 -15.34 7.08 2.52
CA VAL A 86 -16.70 6.56 2.65
C VAL A 86 -16.88 5.61 3.85
N TYR A 87 -15.77 5.12 4.41
CA TYR A 87 -15.69 4.29 5.61
C TYR A 87 -14.36 4.58 6.30
N ASN A 88 -14.31 4.48 7.64
CA ASN A 88 -13.11 4.69 8.44
C ASN A 88 -12.83 3.45 9.28
#